data_AF-A0A1H6UXX2-F1
#
_entry.id   AF-A0A1H6UXX2-F1
#
_cell.length_a   1.000
_cell.length_b   1.000
_cell.length_c   1.000
_cell.angle_alpha   90.00
_cell.angle_beta   90.00
_cell.angle_gamma   90.00
#
_symmetry.space_group_name_H-M   'P 1'
#
loop_
_entity.id
_entity.type
_entity.pdbx_description
1 polymer ?
#
loop_
_entity_poly.entity_id
_entity_poly.type
_entity_poly.pdbx_seq_one_letter_code
_entity_poly.pdbx_strand_id
1 'polypeptide(L)'
;MSNDMEMFQRMVQQFINEHGDEFDSPMEAVDYFTKKYNKEIKEKNDFSQSETKETRSMRKLEEAEYTHAQKKRKKLIEEAITIWPENWDAQSMLIDLKADQDYTALIEQHAFLEKRARKHWQNNTDQMGYLNVEERPYFRLKAKVAFIYMEMGMVDHALEHLLEIYKIDETDSLGTRYKIMSLYVRKFDWKSAWRFFQKSEGADEDDQMLVPIIILAILTDRKGLARTLLQKLGDVNSEIKLLFLQDMWPIEELYDDEMTLADSYKPYSYQSILIALRDILFIIIENQYLFDWLKKETLDMFPVNHRFKNLHQPFSGVIDPEAQVQIDDFYYSMRDESSNPLRGMSINRMRILYRAGLRTFEDFAERTEKELLKLDGIGPVTIKELKANGVTFRK
;
A
#
# COMPACT_ATOMS: atom_id res chain seq x y z
N MET A 1 -8.51 15.84 2.20
CA MET A 1 -9.08 17.02 2.89
C MET A 1 -10.50 16.66 3.29
N SER A 2 -10.93 17.01 4.51
CA SER A 2 -12.36 16.90 4.86
C SER A 2 -13.17 17.78 3.91
N ASN A 3 -14.31 17.28 3.43
CA ASN A 3 -15.22 18.05 2.56
C ASN A 3 -15.61 19.40 3.20
N ASP A 4 -15.65 19.49 4.54
CA ASP A 4 -15.87 20.74 5.28
C ASP A 4 -14.86 21.83 4.94
N MET A 5 -13.57 21.49 4.82
CA MET A 5 -12.52 22.45 4.51
C MET A 5 -12.64 22.95 3.06
N GLU A 6 -12.99 22.06 2.13
CA GLU A 6 -13.23 22.46 0.74
C GLU A 6 -14.47 23.34 0.63
N MET A 7 -15.57 22.99 1.32
CA MET A 7 -16.76 23.84 1.39
C MET A 7 -16.43 25.21 1.95
N PHE A 8 -15.64 25.28 3.04
CA PHE A 8 -15.17 26.54 3.59
C PHE A 8 -14.36 27.36 2.57
N GLN A 9 -13.40 26.74 1.89
CA GLN A 9 -12.61 27.42 0.86
C GLN A 9 -13.47 27.96 -0.29
N ARG A 10 -14.51 27.23 -0.72
CA ARG A 10 -15.47 27.71 -1.72
C ARG A 10 -16.26 28.92 -1.24
N MET A 11 -16.74 28.88 0.00
CA MET A 11 -17.46 30.03 0.59
C MET A 11 -16.55 31.26 0.73
N VAL A 12 -15.29 31.06 1.13
CA VAL A 12 -14.28 32.13 1.17
C VAL A 12 -14.04 32.70 -0.22
N GLN A 13 -13.84 31.85 -1.23
CA GLN A 13 -13.59 32.31 -2.60
C GLN A 13 -14.77 33.09 -3.17
N GLN A 14 -16.00 32.64 -2.92
CA GLN A 14 -17.20 33.39 -3.30
C GLN A 14 -17.23 34.75 -2.60
N PHE A 15 -16.98 34.79 -1.29
CA PHE A 15 -16.96 36.04 -0.54
C PHE A 15 -15.93 37.03 -1.10
N ILE A 16 -14.72 36.56 -1.44
CA ILE A 16 -13.69 37.40 -2.08
C ILE A 16 -14.17 37.90 -3.44
N ASN A 17 -14.84 37.05 -4.24
CA ASN A 17 -15.34 37.46 -5.55
C ASN A 17 -16.47 38.50 -5.46
N GLU A 18 -17.30 38.46 -4.42
CA GLU A 18 -18.45 39.36 -4.23
C GLU A 18 -18.10 40.64 -3.48
N HIS A 19 -17.19 40.56 -2.51
CA HIS A 19 -16.90 41.61 -1.53
C HIS A 19 -15.41 41.96 -1.42
N GLY A 20 -14.53 41.35 -2.23
CA GLY A 20 -13.08 41.55 -2.12
C GLY A 20 -12.65 43.01 -2.29
N ASP A 21 -13.36 43.76 -3.14
CA ASP A 21 -13.13 45.19 -3.38
C ASP A 21 -13.48 46.08 -2.16
N GLU A 22 -14.16 45.53 -1.15
CA GLU A 22 -14.49 46.23 0.11
C GLU A 22 -13.32 46.22 1.12
N PHE A 23 -12.21 45.52 0.83
CA PHE A 23 -11.07 45.33 1.72
C PHE A 23 -9.76 45.82 1.09
N ASP A 24 -8.77 46.20 1.91
CA ASP A 24 -7.48 46.69 1.42
C ASP A 24 -6.62 45.56 0.82
N SER A 25 -6.92 44.30 1.16
CA SER A 25 -6.25 43.13 0.60
C SER A 25 -7.10 41.86 0.65
N PRO A 26 -6.83 40.85 -0.21
CA PRO A 26 -7.48 39.55 -0.13
C PRO A 26 -7.30 38.87 1.23
N MET A 27 -6.15 39.04 1.88
CA MET A 27 -5.88 38.43 3.18
C MET A 27 -6.76 39.04 4.29
N GLU A 28 -7.06 40.32 4.20
CA GLU A 28 -7.99 40.99 5.11
C GLU A 28 -9.43 40.49 4.90
N ALA A 29 -9.87 40.35 3.66
CA ALA A 29 -11.17 39.76 3.33
C ALA A 29 -11.30 38.33 3.87
N VAL A 30 -10.26 37.51 3.73
CA VAL A 30 -10.20 36.13 4.29
C VAL A 30 -10.30 36.15 5.80
N ASP A 31 -9.52 37.00 6.49
CA ASP A 31 -9.53 37.09 7.95
C ASP A 31 -10.90 37.56 8.48
N TYR A 32 -11.50 38.55 7.82
CA TYR A 32 -12.85 39.02 8.12
C TYR A 32 -13.89 37.91 7.98
N PHE A 33 -13.90 37.22 6.83
CA PHE A 33 -14.82 36.11 6.60
C PHE A 33 -14.61 34.99 7.60
N THR A 34 -13.37 34.62 7.88
CA THR A 34 -13.02 33.57 8.85
C THR A 34 -13.54 33.91 10.25
N LYS A 35 -13.39 35.17 10.70
CA LYS A 35 -13.93 35.64 11.98
C LYS A 35 -15.45 35.58 12.01
N LYS A 36 -16.13 36.01 10.93
CA LYS A 36 -17.59 35.93 10.79
C LYS A 36 -18.06 34.48 10.85
N TYR A 37 -17.48 33.61 10.04
CA TYR A 37 -17.79 32.18 9.98
C TYR A 37 -17.64 31.49 11.35
N ASN A 38 -16.52 31.73 12.04
CA ASN A 38 -16.27 31.16 13.37
C ASN A 38 -17.25 31.68 14.44
N LYS A 39 -17.71 32.92 14.32
CA LYS A 39 -18.71 33.49 15.23
C LYS A 39 -20.07 32.82 15.03
N GLU A 40 -20.53 32.69 13.80
CA GLU A 40 -21.82 32.05 13.49
C GLU A 40 -21.85 30.58 13.93
N ILE A 41 -20.75 29.84 13.73
CA ILE A 41 -20.62 28.45 14.22
C ILE A 41 -20.75 28.38 15.74
N LYS A 42 -20.09 29.28 16.48
CA LYS A 42 -20.16 29.32 17.95
C LYS A 42 -21.58 29.63 18.45
N GLU A 43 -22.29 30.49 17.73
CA GLU A 43 -23.67 30.87 18.04
C GLU A 43 -24.70 29.82 17.57
N LYS A 44 -24.25 28.72 16.92
CA LYS A 44 -25.08 27.70 16.28
C LYS A 44 -26.06 28.28 15.26
N ASN A 45 -25.69 29.41 14.66
CA ASN A 45 -26.48 30.02 13.60
C ASN A 45 -26.26 29.25 12.30
N ASP A 46 -27.31 29.21 11.49
CA ASP A 46 -27.30 28.54 10.20
C ASP A 46 -26.59 29.43 9.16
N PHE A 47 -25.52 28.90 8.57
CA PHE A 47 -24.76 29.56 7.51
C PHE A 47 -25.38 29.31 6.11
N SER A 48 -26.59 28.75 6.04
CA SER A 48 -27.28 28.39 4.78
C SER A 48 -27.42 29.53 3.79
N GLN A 49 -27.45 30.78 4.26
CA GLN A 49 -27.54 31.97 3.38
C GLN A 49 -26.27 32.19 2.55
N SER A 50 -25.13 31.64 2.94
CA SER A 50 -23.87 31.73 2.19
C SER A 50 -23.57 30.45 1.40
N GLU A 51 -24.57 29.56 1.24
CA GLU A 51 -24.40 28.34 0.46
C GLU A 51 -24.47 28.60 -1.04
N THR A 52 -23.41 28.19 -1.73
CA THR A 52 -23.41 28.05 -3.19
C THR A 52 -24.17 26.81 -3.64
N LYS A 53 -24.44 26.72 -4.94
CA LYS A 53 -24.95 25.45 -5.52
C LYS A 53 -23.91 24.33 -5.32
N GLU A 54 -22.62 24.64 -5.39
CA GLU A 54 -21.50 23.73 -5.21
C GLU A 54 -21.52 23.15 -3.78
N THR A 55 -21.56 23.99 -2.75
CA THR A 55 -21.59 23.52 -1.35
C THR A 55 -22.88 22.75 -1.04
N ARG A 56 -24.03 23.16 -1.60
CA ARG A 56 -25.29 22.41 -1.46
C ARG A 56 -25.20 21.01 -2.07
N SER A 57 -24.61 20.92 -3.27
CA SER A 57 -24.39 19.65 -3.94
C SER A 57 -23.41 18.76 -3.17
N MET A 58 -22.33 19.33 -2.63
CA MET A 58 -21.36 18.61 -1.79
C MET A 58 -22.00 18.03 -0.53
N ARG A 59 -22.82 18.81 0.21
CA ARG A 59 -23.52 18.29 1.40
C ARG A 59 -24.50 17.16 1.07
N LYS A 60 -25.16 17.22 -0.09
CA LYS A 60 -26.01 16.11 -0.55
C LYS A 60 -25.19 14.86 -0.83
N LEU A 61 -23.98 15.02 -1.36
CA LEU A 61 -23.05 13.92 -1.58
C LEU A 61 -22.54 13.33 -0.25
N GLU A 62 -22.17 14.17 0.71
CA GLU A 62 -21.81 13.73 2.08
C GLU A 62 -22.97 12.94 2.74
N GLU A 63 -24.21 13.44 2.67
CA GLU A 63 -25.38 12.72 3.20
C GLU A 63 -25.52 11.35 2.52
N ALA A 64 -25.20 11.25 1.23
CA ALA A 64 -25.26 10.00 0.49
C ALA A 64 -24.21 8.98 0.99
N GLU A 65 -22.98 9.43 1.29
CA GLU A 65 -21.89 8.58 1.80
C GLU A 65 -22.29 7.86 3.10
N TYR A 66 -22.90 8.58 4.03
CA TYR A 66 -23.35 8.03 5.32
C TYR A 66 -24.70 7.31 5.25
N THR A 67 -25.40 7.34 4.11
CA THR A 67 -26.72 6.69 3.96
C THR A 67 -26.57 5.24 3.52
N HIS A 68 -26.91 4.26 4.38
CA HIS A 68 -26.83 2.83 4.02
C HIS A 68 -27.88 2.35 3.02
N ALA A 69 -29.07 2.98 2.99
CA ALA A 69 -30.15 2.55 2.11
C ALA A 69 -29.87 2.94 0.65
N GLN A 70 -29.55 1.97 -0.21
CA GLN A 70 -29.13 2.19 -1.61
C GLN A 70 -30.08 3.09 -2.43
N LYS A 71 -31.40 2.91 -2.27
CA LYS A 71 -32.40 3.76 -2.94
C LYS A 71 -32.35 5.22 -2.49
N LYS A 72 -32.18 5.46 -1.17
CA LYS A 72 -32.06 6.81 -0.62
C LYS A 72 -30.74 7.44 -1.05
N ARG A 73 -29.64 6.67 -0.95
CA ARG A 73 -28.30 7.08 -1.42
C ARG A 73 -28.33 7.52 -2.88
N LYS A 74 -28.92 6.71 -3.78
CA LYS A 74 -29.07 7.06 -5.20
C LYS A 74 -29.79 8.39 -5.39
N LYS A 75 -30.92 8.58 -4.70
CA LYS A 75 -31.72 9.80 -4.81
C LYS A 75 -30.92 11.04 -4.37
N LEU A 76 -30.16 10.95 -3.28
CA LEU A 76 -29.31 12.04 -2.80
C LEU A 76 -28.23 12.42 -3.82
N ILE A 77 -27.61 11.42 -4.47
CA ILE A 77 -26.63 11.65 -5.54
C ILE A 77 -27.29 12.32 -6.75
N GLU A 78 -28.48 11.86 -7.16
CA GLU A 78 -29.24 12.48 -8.27
C GLU A 78 -29.65 13.93 -7.95
N GLU A 79 -30.03 14.22 -6.70
CA GLU A 79 -30.29 15.59 -6.21
C GLU A 79 -29.00 16.44 -6.26
N ALA A 80 -27.86 15.92 -5.83
CA ALA A 80 -26.57 16.61 -5.89
C ALA A 80 -26.20 17.01 -7.33
N ILE A 81 -26.36 16.09 -8.29
CA ILE A 81 -26.11 16.33 -9.72
C ILE A 81 -27.08 17.36 -10.30
N THR A 82 -28.34 17.35 -9.85
CA THR A 82 -29.34 18.33 -10.29
C THR A 82 -28.97 19.75 -9.84
N ILE A 83 -28.43 19.90 -8.62
CA ILE A 83 -28.01 21.19 -8.07
C ILE A 83 -26.74 21.70 -8.77
N TRP A 84 -25.77 20.81 -8.99
CA TRP A 84 -24.49 21.13 -9.63
C TRP A 84 -24.11 20.01 -10.61
N PRO A 85 -24.44 20.18 -11.91
CA PRO A 85 -24.16 19.17 -12.93
C PRO A 85 -22.67 18.85 -13.09
N GLU A 86 -21.79 19.82 -12.84
CA GLU A 86 -20.33 19.65 -12.90
C GLU A 86 -19.73 19.09 -11.60
N ASN A 87 -20.55 18.64 -10.65
CA ASN A 87 -20.09 17.83 -9.53
C ASN A 87 -19.62 16.44 -10.04
N TRP A 88 -18.38 16.39 -10.53
CA TRP A 88 -17.79 15.19 -11.11
C TRP A 88 -17.65 14.06 -10.08
N ASP A 89 -17.50 14.40 -8.79
CA ASP A 89 -17.48 13.43 -7.70
C ASP A 89 -18.85 12.75 -7.57
N ALA A 90 -19.96 13.51 -7.57
CA ALA A 90 -21.31 12.96 -7.52
C ALA A 90 -21.62 12.09 -8.75
N GLN A 91 -21.22 12.53 -9.94
CA GLN A 91 -21.40 11.74 -11.16
C GLN A 91 -20.59 10.44 -11.12
N SER A 92 -19.37 10.47 -10.58
CA SER A 92 -18.56 9.26 -10.40
C SER A 92 -19.20 8.31 -9.37
N MET A 93 -19.67 8.82 -8.24
CA MET A 93 -20.35 8.01 -7.22
C MET A 93 -21.63 7.35 -7.76
N LEU A 94 -22.35 8.01 -8.68
CA LEU A 94 -23.51 7.41 -9.35
C LEU A 94 -23.12 6.22 -10.23
N ILE A 95 -21.94 6.25 -10.86
CA ILE A 95 -21.42 5.13 -11.64
C ILE A 95 -21.11 3.96 -10.70
N ASP A 96 -20.41 4.19 -9.59
CA ASP A 96 -20.02 3.14 -8.65
C ASP A 96 -21.20 2.43 -7.99
N LEU A 97 -22.34 3.11 -7.85
CA LEU A 97 -23.52 2.57 -7.18
C LEU A 97 -24.18 1.42 -7.96
N LYS A 98 -23.80 1.20 -9.22
CA LYS A 98 -24.37 0.19 -10.12
C LYS A 98 -23.83 -1.20 -9.76
N ALA A 99 -24.59 -1.95 -8.98
CA ALA A 99 -24.19 -3.26 -8.42
C ALA A 99 -23.89 -4.36 -9.45
N ASP A 100 -24.52 -4.33 -10.64
CA ASP A 100 -24.41 -5.40 -11.64
C ASP A 100 -23.44 -5.06 -12.79
N GLN A 101 -22.57 -4.07 -12.59
CA GLN A 101 -21.70 -3.57 -13.64
C GLN A 101 -20.41 -4.38 -13.73
N ASP A 102 -20.09 -4.90 -14.92
CA ASP A 102 -18.77 -5.49 -15.16
C ASP A 102 -17.67 -4.42 -15.24
N TYR A 103 -16.42 -4.85 -15.09
CA TYR A 103 -15.27 -3.94 -15.11
C TYR A 103 -15.07 -3.23 -16.45
N THR A 104 -15.47 -3.84 -17.57
CA THR A 104 -15.36 -3.19 -18.90
C THR A 104 -16.28 -1.98 -18.94
N ALA A 105 -17.54 -2.15 -18.56
CA ALA A 105 -18.50 -1.06 -18.46
C ALA A 105 -18.08 -0.01 -17.43
N LEU A 106 -17.45 -0.41 -16.31
CA LEU A 106 -16.90 0.51 -15.29
C LEU A 106 -15.85 1.45 -15.87
N ILE A 107 -14.88 0.88 -16.58
CA ILE A 107 -13.81 1.62 -17.24
C ILE A 107 -14.38 2.55 -18.31
N GLU A 108 -15.27 2.04 -19.17
CA GLU A 108 -15.85 2.83 -20.26
C GLU A 108 -16.66 4.04 -19.75
N GLN A 109 -17.47 3.85 -18.70
CA GLN A 109 -18.26 4.94 -18.12
C GLN A 109 -17.37 5.99 -17.44
N HIS A 110 -16.34 5.56 -16.70
CA HIS A 110 -15.40 6.49 -16.08
C HIS A 110 -14.55 7.24 -17.12
N ALA A 111 -14.08 6.55 -18.17
CA ALA A 111 -13.34 7.19 -19.26
C ALA A 111 -14.22 8.18 -20.05
N PHE A 112 -15.50 7.85 -20.26
CA PHE A 112 -16.46 8.77 -20.87
C PHE A 112 -16.70 10.01 -19.99
N LEU A 113 -16.87 9.79 -18.68
CA LEU A 113 -17.05 10.87 -17.71
C LEU A 113 -15.82 11.79 -17.67
N GLU A 114 -14.60 11.23 -17.64
CA GLU A 114 -13.34 11.99 -17.69
C GLU A 114 -13.25 12.85 -18.94
N LYS A 115 -13.56 12.29 -20.13
CA LYS A 115 -13.53 13.04 -21.38
C LYS A 115 -14.48 14.24 -21.36
N ARG A 116 -15.67 14.10 -20.76
CA ARG A 116 -16.62 15.21 -20.62
C ARG A 116 -16.12 16.23 -19.62
N ALA A 117 -15.65 15.79 -18.46
CA ALA A 117 -15.13 16.65 -17.39
C ALA A 117 -13.89 17.43 -17.86
N ARG A 118 -12.99 16.78 -18.62
CA ARG A 118 -11.82 17.39 -19.25
C ARG A 118 -12.20 18.52 -20.19
N LYS A 119 -13.19 18.32 -21.07
CA LYS A 119 -13.68 19.38 -21.98
C LYS A 119 -14.23 20.57 -21.20
N HIS A 120 -14.97 20.30 -20.11
CA HIS A 120 -15.45 21.37 -19.25
C HIS A 120 -14.29 22.12 -18.60
N TRP A 121 -13.34 21.41 -17.99
CA TRP A 121 -12.16 21.97 -17.35
C TRP A 121 -11.35 22.86 -18.31
N GLN A 122 -11.03 22.36 -19.51
CA GLN A 122 -10.28 23.10 -20.53
C GLN A 122 -10.96 24.40 -20.99
N ASN A 123 -12.30 24.42 -21.02
CA ASN A 123 -13.07 25.53 -21.56
C ASN A 123 -13.51 26.56 -20.50
N ASN A 124 -13.52 26.19 -19.22
CA ASN A 124 -14.17 26.97 -18.16
C ASN A 124 -13.28 27.24 -16.94
N THR A 125 -12.00 26.88 -16.99
CA THR A 125 -11.06 27.09 -15.86
C THR A 125 -9.72 27.59 -16.36
N ASP A 126 -8.94 28.14 -15.43
CA ASP A 126 -7.60 28.68 -15.70
C ASP A 126 -6.51 27.59 -15.75
N GLN A 127 -6.89 26.32 -15.53
CA GLN A 127 -6.00 25.14 -15.62
C GLN A 127 -4.82 25.22 -14.65
N MET A 128 -5.10 25.70 -13.44
CA MET A 128 -4.14 25.96 -12.37
C MET A 128 -3.85 24.73 -11.51
N GLY A 129 -4.55 23.61 -11.72
CA GLY A 129 -4.31 22.38 -10.99
C GLY A 129 -5.08 22.28 -9.68
N TYR A 130 -4.66 21.37 -8.80
CA TYR A 130 -5.44 20.97 -7.62
C TYR A 130 -5.52 22.06 -6.54
N LEU A 131 -4.57 22.99 -6.53
CA LEU A 131 -4.62 24.16 -5.64
C LEU A 131 -5.88 25.01 -5.87
N ASN A 132 -6.38 25.05 -7.12
CA ASN A 132 -7.64 25.70 -7.44
C ASN A 132 -8.83 24.80 -7.06
N VAL A 133 -9.62 25.26 -6.10
CA VAL A 133 -10.75 24.51 -5.54
C VAL A 133 -11.78 24.14 -6.62
N GLU A 134 -11.99 25.00 -7.61
CA GLU A 134 -12.92 24.76 -8.71
C GLU A 134 -12.47 23.59 -9.63
N GLU A 135 -11.17 23.31 -9.68
CA GLU A 135 -10.62 22.27 -10.54
C GLU A 135 -10.54 20.91 -9.84
N ARG A 136 -10.55 20.86 -8.50
CA ARG A 136 -10.40 19.63 -7.71
C ARG A 136 -11.35 18.49 -8.10
N PRO A 137 -12.66 18.70 -8.37
CA PRO A 137 -13.54 17.61 -8.79
C PRO A 137 -13.07 16.93 -10.08
N TYR A 138 -12.53 17.71 -11.04
CA TYR A 138 -11.98 17.12 -12.27
C TYR A 138 -10.72 16.30 -11.97
N PHE A 139 -9.80 16.84 -11.18
CA PHE A 139 -8.56 16.13 -10.84
C PHE A 139 -8.80 14.87 -10.01
N ARG A 140 -9.75 14.89 -9.05
CA ARG A 140 -10.18 13.68 -8.32
C ARG A 140 -10.73 12.62 -9.26
N LEU A 141 -11.62 13.00 -10.17
CA LEU A 141 -12.16 12.09 -11.19
C LEU A 141 -11.04 11.53 -12.08
N LYS A 142 -10.12 12.37 -12.55
CA LYS A 142 -9.00 11.98 -13.41
C LYS A 142 -8.05 11.01 -12.70
N ALA A 143 -7.75 11.26 -11.42
CA ALA A 143 -6.94 10.36 -10.60
C ALA A 143 -7.66 9.02 -10.39
N LYS A 144 -8.95 9.04 -10.09
CA LYS A 144 -9.76 7.83 -9.95
C LYS A 144 -9.76 6.98 -11.22
N VAL A 145 -9.91 7.58 -12.40
CA VAL A 145 -9.80 6.88 -13.69
C VAL A 145 -8.43 6.21 -13.82
N ALA A 146 -7.36 6.91 -13.43
CA ALA A 146 -6.02 6.35 -13.43
C ALA A 146 -5.86 5.17 -12.46
N PHE A 147 -6.47 5.26 -11.27
CA PHE A 147 -6.43 4.19 -10.27
C PHE A 147 -7.21 2.96 -10.74
N ILE A 148 -8.37 3.13 -11.37
CA ILE A 148 -9.10 2.04 -12.01
C ILE A 148 -8.23 1.37 -13.08
N TYR A 149 -7.57 2.14 -13.96
CA TYR A 149 -6.65 1.58 -14.94
C TYR A 149 -5.49 0.82 -14.28
N MET A 150 -4.95 1.34 -13.18
CA MET A 150 -3.86 0.73 -12.42
C MET A 150 -4.28 -0.59 -11.78
N GLU A 151 -5.47 -0.67 -11.18
CA GLU A 151 -6.04 -1.87 -10.59
C GLU A 151 -6.29 -2.96 -11.63
N MET A 152 -6.73 -2.57 -12.83
CA MET A 152 -7.01 -3.48 -13.94
C MET A 152 -5.75 -3.88 -14.72
N GLY A 153 -4.55 -3.43 -14.30
CA GLY A 153 -3.29 -3.75 -14.96
C GLY A 153 -3.07 -3.01 -16.30
N MET A 154 -3.87 -2.00 -16.62
CA MET A 154 -3.74 -1.15 -17.80
C MET A 154 -2.69 -0.06 -17.57
N VAL A 155 -1.44 -0.51 -17.35
CA VAL A 155 -0.33 0.30 -16.81
C VAL A 155 -0.07 1.58 -17.61
N ASP A 156 -0.06 1.52 -18.95
CA ASP A 156 0.22 2.70 -19.79
C ASP A 156 -0.89 3.76 -19.70
N HIS A 157 -2.15 3.34 -19.64
CA HIS A 157 -3.28 4.26 -19.49
C HIS A 157 -3.25 4.95 -18.11
N ALA A 158 -2.97 4.19 -17.05
CA ALA A 158 -2.83 4.75 -15.71
C ALA A 158 -1.69 5.79 -15.66
N LEU A 159 -0.53 5.45 -16.24
CA LEU A 159 0.65 6.31 -16.23
C LEU A 159 0.43 7.61 -17.03
N GLU A 160 -0.25 7.55 -18.19
CA GLU A 160 -0.61 8.73 -18.97
C GLU A 160 -1.42 9.73 -18.14
N HIS A 161 -2.47 9.25 -17.45
CA HIS A 161 -3.32 10.11 -16.63
C HIS A 161 -2.57 10.71 -15.44
N LEU A 162 -1.75 9.91 -14.73
CA LEU A 162 -1.03 10.37 -13.55
C LEU A 162 0.10 11.34 -13.89
N LEU A 163 0.86 11.09 -14.97
CA LEU A 163 1.90 12.02 -15.42
C LEU A 163 1.30 13.35 -15.88
N GLU A 164 0.12 13.34 -16.50
CA GLU A 164 -0.59 14.58 -16.83
C GLU A 164 -1.02 15.34 -15.58
N ILE A 165 -1.56 14.66 -14.56
CA ILE A 165 -1.89 15.29 -13.27
C ILE A 165 -0.65 15.90 -12.64
N TYR A 166 0.43 15.12 -12.49
CA TYR A 166 1.67 15.57 -11.86
C TYR A 166 2.32 16.75 -12.59
N LYS A 167 2.20 16.80 -13.93
CA LYS A 167 2.71 17.92 -14.73
C LYS A 167 1.95 19.22 -14.48
N ILE A 168 0.66 19.14 -14.16
CA ILE A 168 -0.17 20.33 -13.91
C ILE A 168 -0.09 20.73 -12.43
N ASP A 169 -0.10 19.75 -11.52
CA ASP A 169 -0.05 19.92 -10.07
C ASP A 169 1.25 19.34 -9.50
N GLU A 170 2.37 20.07 -9.68
CA GLU A 170 3.69 19.62 -9.19
C GLU A 170 3.78 19.58 -7.66
N THR A 171 2.85 20.23 -6.94
CA THR A 171 2.73 20.10 -5.47
C THR A 171 2.24 18.71 -5.03
N ASP A 172 1.83 17.88 -6.00
CA ASP A 172 1.41 16.50 -5.82
C ASP A 172 0.33 16.31 -4.75
N SER A 173 -0.70 17.16 -4.80
CA SER A 173 -1.76 17.21 -3.77
C SER A 173 -2.54 15.89 -3.64
N LEU A 174 -2.49 15.05 -4.67
CA LEU A 174 -3.15 13.74 -4.75
C LEU A 174 -2.19 12.56 -4.52
N GLY A 175 -0.90 12.81 -4.21
CA GLY A 175 0.09 11.75 -3.98
C GLY A 175 0.33 10.88 -5.22
N THR A 176 0.20 11.44 -6.42
CA THR A 176 0.37 10.74 -7.69
C THR A 176 1.79 10.25 -7.90
N ARG A 177 2.81 10.86 -7.29
CA ARG A 177 4.21 10.44 -7.43
C ARG A 177 4.44 8.99 -7.01
N TYR A 178 3.78 8.56 -5.95
CA TYR A 178 3.88 7.19 -5.44
C TYR A 178 3.31 6.18 -6.44
N LYS A 179 2.15 6.51 -7.00
CA LYS A 179 1.49 5.69 -8.03
C LYS A 179 2.31 5.64 -9.32
N ILE A 180 2.86 6.78 -9.77
CA ILE A 180 3.77 6.85 -10.92
C ILE A 180 4.98 5.95 -10.71
N MET A 181 5.62 6.05 -9.54
CA MET A 181 6.79 5.24 -9.22
C MET A 181 6.46 3.75 -9.23
N SER A 182 5.35 3.35 -8.58
CA SER A 182 4.87 1.96 -8.60
C SER A 182 4.65 1.45 -10.02
N LEU A 183 4.03 2.24 -10.91
CA LEU A 183 3.78 1.89 -12.31
C LEU A 183 5.08 1.69 -13.09
N TYR A 184 6.11 2.50 -12.83
CA TYR A 184 7.42 2.24 -13.44
C TYR A 184 8.05 0.93 -12.96
N VAL A 185 7.87 0.55 -11.69
CA VAL A 185 8.29 -0.78 -11.21
C VAL A 185 7.56 -1.88 -11.98
N ARG A 186 6.24 -1.74 -12.16
CA ARG A 186 5.39 -2.70 -12.92
C ARG A 186 5.81 -2.84 -14.38
N LYS A 187 6.42 -1.80 -14.97
CA LYS A 187 6.99 -1.83 -16.33
C LYS A 187 8.44 -2.34 -16.39
N PHE A 188 9.10 -2.53 -15.25
CA PHE A 188 10.54 -2.68 -15.14
C PHE A 188 11.32 -1.54 -15.85
N ASP A 189 10.73 -0.34 -15.94
CA ASP A 189 11.31 0.81 -16.67
C ASP A 189 12.20 1.65 -15.76
N TRP A 190 13.42 1.16 -15.56
CA TRP A 190 14.43 1.86 -14.77
C TRP A 190 14.69 3.28 -15.25
N LYS A 191 14.77 3.50 -16.56
CA LYS A 191 15.24 4.78 -17.11
C LYS A 191 14.25 5.90 -16.79
N SER A 192 12.96 5.61 -16.94
CA SER A 192 11.91 6.57 -16.62
C SER A 192 11.75 6.72 -15.10
N ALA A 193 11.77 5.63 -14.34
CA ALA A 193 11.72 5.67 -12.87
C ALA A 193 12.83 6.51 -12.27
N TRP A 194 14.08 6.25 -12.67
CA TRP A 194 15.25 6.95 -12.14
C TRP A 194 15.21 8.43 -12.48
N ARG A 195 14.82 8.78 -13.71
CA ARG A 195 14.67 10.18 -14.12
C ARG A 195 13.57 10.89 -13.32
N PHE A 196 12.45 10.21 -13.07
CA PHE A 196 11.36 10.74 -12.27
C PHE A 196 11.81 10.95 -10.82
N PHE A 197 12.40 9.92 -10.20
CA PHE A 197 12.97 9.96 -8.85
C PHE A 197 13.94 11.14 -8.66
N GLN A 198 14.88 11.34 -9.60
CA GLN A 198 15.86 12.42 -9.52
C GLN A 198 15.25 13.83 -9.66
N LYS A 199 14.08 13.95 -10.28
CA LYS A 199 13.40 15.24 -10.48
C LYS A 199 12.39 15.56 -9.40
N SER A 200 11.84 14.54 -8.75
CA SER A 200 10.89 14.70 -7.66
C SER A 200 11.58 15.27 -6.43
N GLU A 201 11.12 16.42 -5.97
CA GLU A 201 11.62 17.08 -4.77
C GLU A 201 11.46 16.18 -3.54
N GLY A 202 12.53 16.07 -2.74
CA GLY A 202 12.55 15.26 -1.51
C GLY A 202 12.42 13.75 -1.73
N ALA A 203 12.50 13.24 -2.96
CA ALA A 203 12.28 11.81 -3.24
C ALA A 203 13.29 10.89 -2.52
N ASP A 204 14.48 11.39 -2.23
CA ASP A 204 15.52 10.66 -1.52
C ASP A 204 15.41 10.80 0.00
N GLU A 205 14.45 11.58 0.50
CA GLU A 205 14.06 11.71 1.91
C GLU A 205 12.68 11.08 2.18
N ASP A 206 12.14 10.36 1.21
CA ASP A 206 10.79 9.81 1.21
C ASP A 206 10.85 8.29 1.04
N ASP A 207 10.41 7.56 2.07
CA ASP A 207 10.45 6.11 2.10
C ASP A 207 9.55 5.47 1.04
N GLN A 208 8.40 6.07 0.73
CA GLN A 208 7.50 5.59 -0.31
C GLN A 208 8.04 5.80 -1.73
N MET A 209 9.02 6.69 -1.91
CA MET A 209 9.75 6.84 -3.17
C MET A 209 11.00 5.95 -3.22
N LEU A 210 11.71 5.82 -2.10
CA LEU A 210 12.91 4.99 -1.97
C LEU A 210 12.62 3.49 -2.13
N VAL A 211 11.58 2.97 -1.47
CA VAL A 211 11.21 1.55 -1.52
C VAL A 211 11.04 1.04 -2.97
N PRO A 212 10.17 1.64 -3.82
CA PRO A 212 9.97 1.15 -5.17
C PRO A 212 11.21 1.35 -6.08
N ILE A 213 11.99 2.43 -5.93
CA ILE A 213 13.20 2.60 -6.75
C ILE A 213 14.31 1.61 -6.37
N ILE A 214 14.43 1.24 -5.08
CA ILE A 214 15.36 0.19 -4.62
C ILE A 214 14.95 -1.15 -5.24
N ILE A 215 13.67 -1.51 -5.14
CA ILE A 215 13.14 -2.75 -5.72
C ILE A 215 13.43 -2.80 -7.22
N LEU A 216 13.15 -1.72 -7.95
CA LEU A 216 13.42 -1.66 -9.37
C LEU A 216 14.92 -1.70 -9.70
N ALA A 217 15.78 -1.10 -8.87
CA ALA A 217 17.23 -1.20 -9.02
C ALA A 217 17.73 -2.65 -8.90
N ILE A 218 17.20 -3.41 -7.94
CA ILE A 218 17.53 -4.83 -7.75
C ILE A 218 17.09 -5.65 -8.97
N LEU A 219 15.82 -5.49 -9.37
CA LEU A 219 15.23 -6.25 -10.47
C LEU A 219 15.84 -5.91 -11.84
N THR A 220 16.56 -4.79 -11.94
CA THR A 220 17.29 -4.40 -13.16
C THR A 220 18.82 -4.50 -13.01
N ASP A 221 19.30 -5.30 -12.05
CA ASP A 221 20.72 -5.63 -11.81
C ASP A 221 21.64 -4.42 -11.53
N ARG A 222 21.15 -3.46 -10.74
CA ARG A 222 21.88 -2.24 -10.32
C ARG A 222 22.28 -2.30 -8.86
N LYS A 223 22.85 -3.43 -8.45
CA LYS A 223 23.07 -3.80 -7.05
C LYS A 223 23.86 -2.75 -6.25
N GLY A 224 24.88 -2.13 -6.83
CA GLY A 224 25.66 -1.09 -6.15
C GLY A 224 24.83 0.16 -5.81
N LEU A 225 23.95 0.57 -6.72
CA LEU A 225 23.04 1.68 -6.48
C LEU A 225 21.92 1.28 -5.53
N ALA A 226 21.35 0.09 -5.71
CA ALA A 226 20.34 -0.46 -4.79
C ALA A 226 20.85 -0.46 -3.34
N ARG A 227 22.11 -0.88 -3.14
CA ARG A 227 22.78 -0.88 -1.83
C ARG A 227 22.88 0.53 -1.25
N THR A 228 23.28 1.50 -2.06
CA THR A 228 23.38 2.91 -1.64
C THR A 228 22.02 3.49 -1.25
N LEU A 229 20.99 3.19 -2.04
CA LEU A 229 19.62 3.63 -1.77
C LEU A 229 19.03 2.93 -0.55
N LEU A 230 19.32 1.64 -0.33
CA LEU A 230 18.89 0.89 0.86
C LEU A 230 19.49 1.47 2.15
N GLN A 231 20.77 1.85 2.13
CA GLN A 231 21.38 2.55 3.26
C GLN A 231 20.62 3.84 3.57
N LYS A 232 20.31 4.63 2.53
CA LYS A 232 19.54 5.86 2.68
C LYS A 232 18.13 5.61 3.21
N LEU A 233 17.46 4.56 2.74
CA LEU A 233 16.16 4.15 3.26
C LEU A 233 16.23 3.80 4.76
N GLY A 234 17.31 3.16 5.22
CA GLY A 234 17.50 2.90 6.65
C GLY A 234 17.72 4.17 7.49
N ASP A 235 18.33 5.20 6.90
CA ASP A 235 18.50 6.51 7.55
C ASP A 235 17.17 7.28 7.62
N VAL A 236 16.32 7.15 6.59
CA VAL A 236 14.99 7.79 6.51
C VAL A 236 13.95 7.07 7.38
N ASN A 237 13.95 5.74 7.36
CA ASN A 237 12.97 4.91 8.06
C ASN A 237 13.66 3.73 8.75
N SER A 238 13.87 3.87 10.06
CA SER A 238 14.54 2.85 10.88
C SER A 238 13.72 1.56 11.08
N GLU A 239 12.44 1.56 10.69
CA GLU A 239 11.53 0.42 10.82
C GLU A 239 11.65 -0.58 9.66
N ILE A 240 12.50 -0.33 8.66
CA ILE A 240 12.74 -1.25 7.53
C ILE A 240 13.19 -2.65 7.97
N LYS A 241 13.84 -2.73 9.13
CA LYS A 241 14.29 -3.98 9.77
C LYS A 241 13.11 -4.84 10.26
N LEU A 242 11.97 -4.23 10.59
CA LEU A 242 10.75 -4.95 10.95
C LEU A 242 10.19 -5.73 9.75
N LEU A 243 10.48 -5.27 8.54
CA LEU A 243 10.05 -5.89 7.30
C LEU A 243 11.10 -6.87 6.75
N PHE A 244 12.30 -6.39 6.44
CA PHE A 244 13.26 -7.15 5.63
C PHE A 244 14.02 -8.21 6.42
N LEU A 245 13.97 -8.20 7.75
CA LEU A 245 14.60 -9.25 8.56
C LEU A 245 13.66 -10.40 8.91
N GLN A 246 12.40 -10.35 8.44
CA GLN A 246 11.46 -11.47 8.57
C GLN A 246 11.88 -12.66 7.70
N ASP A 247 11.23 -13.80 7.89
CA ASP A 247 11.49 -15.00 7.08
C ASP A 247 10.69 -15.04 5.78
N MET A 248 9.68 -14.18 5.66
CA MET A 248 8.84 -14.03 4.48
C MET A 248 8.25 -12.62 4.42
N TRP A 249 7.72 -12.24 3.25
CA TRP A 249 6.93 -11.01 3.11
C TRP A 249 5.72 -11.02 4.07
N PRO A 250 5.34 -9.88 4.68
CA PRO A 250 4.21 -9.79 5.59
C PRO A 250 2.89 -9.69 4.80
N ILE A 251 2.50 -10.78 4.13
CA ILE A 251 1.39 -10.79 3.19
C ILE A 251 0.08 -10.33 3.83
N GLU A 252 -0.17 -10.72 5.07
CA GLU A 252 -1.39 -10.32 5.79
C GLU A 252 -1.49 -8.83 6.02
N GLU A 253 -0.40 -8.21 6.47
CA GLU A 253 -0.36 -6.78 6.74
C GLU A 253 -0.39 -5.96 5.45
N LEU A 254 0.08 -6.53 4.33
CA LEU A 254 -0.06 -5.94 2.99
C LEU A 254 -1.50 -5.98 2.45
N TYR A 255 -2.33 -6.91 2.93
CA TYR A 255 -3.77 -7.01 2.62
C TYR A 255 -4.66 -6.36 3.68
N ASP A 256 -4.09 -5.89 4.80
CA ASP A 256 -4.84 -5.23 5.84
C ASP A 256 -5.16 -3.78 5.41
N ASP A 257 -6.42 -3.55 5.04
CA ASP A 257 -6.91 -2.22 4.68
C ASP A 257 -6.93 -1.26 5.91
N GLU A 258 -7.08 -1.76 7.14
CA GLU A 258 -6.98 -0.90 8.33
C GLU A 258 -5.56 -0.35 8.51
N MET A 259 -4.54 -1.07 8.03
CA MET A 259 -3.16 -0.61 8.03
C MET A 259 -2.81 0.21 6.79
N THR A 260 -3.14 -0.30 5.60
CA THR A 260 -2.66 0.25 4.32
C THR A 260 -3.59 1.30 3.71
N LEU A 261 -4.82 1.43 4.22
CA LEU A 261 -5.80 2.44 3.87
C LEU A 261 -6.33 3.20 5.11
N ALA A 262 -5.56 3.23 6.19
CA ALA A 262 -5.96 3.88 7.44
C ALA A 262 -6.35 5.35 7.25
N ASP A 263 -7.31 5.81 8.06
CA ASP A 263 -7.77 7.21 8.11
C ASP A 263 -6.65 8.21 8.43
N SER A 264 -5.55 7.73 9.03
CA SER A 264 -4.37 8.54 9.33
C SER A 264 -3.11 7.89 8.78
N TYR A 265 -2.37 8.68 8.00
CA TYR A 265 -1.08 8.31 7.48
C TYR A 265 0.02 8.61 8.52
N LYS A 266 0.90 7.63 8.76
CA LYS A 266 2.09 7.79 9.62
C LYS A 266 3.35 7.80 8.73
N PRO A 267 3.95 8.97 8.46
CA PRO A 267 5.18 9.03 7.68
C PRO A 267 6.34 8.35 8.41
N TYR A 268 7.30 7.82 7.64
CA TYR A 268 8.55 7.22 8.15
C TYR A 268 8.32 6.09 9.14
N SER A 269 7.30 5.27 8.88
CA SER A 269 6.89 4.17 9.74
C SER A 269 6.79 2.86 8.96
N TYR A 270 6.54 1.78 9.66
CA TYR A 270 6.23 0.49 9.09
C TYR A 270 5.01 0.56 8.17
N GLN A 271 4.01 1.37 8.54
CA GLN A 271 2.82 1.62 7.74
C GLN A 271 3.15 2.23 6.37
N SER A 272 4.03 3.24 6.31
CA SER A 272 4.40 3.87 5.03
C SER A 272 5.16 2.92 4.10
N ILE A 273 5.96 2.01 4.65
CA ILE A 273 6.62 0.96 3.86
C ILE A 273 5.58 -0.01 3.27
N LEU A 274 4.62 -0.49 4.09
CA LEU A 274 3.55 -1.38 3.62
C LEU A 274 2.73 -0.74 2.51
N ILE A 275 2.39 0.55 2.64
CA ILE A 275 1.67 1.31 1.61
C ILE A 275 2.46 1.32 0.29
N ALA A 276 3.76 1.57 0.33
CA ALA A 276 4.62 1.58 -0.86
C ALA A 276 4.69 0.21 -1.57
N LEU A 277 4.66 -0.88 -0.79
CA LEU A 277 4.73 -2.25 -1.30
C LEU A 277 3.39 -2.75 -1.85
N ARG A 278 2.26 -2.31 -1.29
CA ARG A 278 0.91 -2.72 -1.72
C ARG A 278 0.69 -2.49 -3.21
N ASP A 279 1.13 -1.34 -3.72
CA ASP A 279 0.99 -0.99 -5.13
C ASP A 279 1.88 -1.82 -6.07
N ILE A 280 2.81 -2.61 -5.55
CA ILE A 280 3.70 -3.49 -6.34
C ILE A 280 3.65 -4.94 -5.84
N LEU A 281 2.59 -5.31 -5.09
CA LEU A 281 2.47 -6.60 -4.40
C LEU A 281 2.70 -7.80 -5.34
N PHE A 282 2.12 -7.75 -6.54
CA PHE A 282 2.26 -8.83 -7.54
C PHE A 282 3.68 -9.01 -8.08
N ILE A 283 4.55 -8.01 -7.93
CA ILE A 283 5.97 -8.11 -8.32
C ILE A 283 6.78 -8.78 -7.22
N ILE A 284 6.41 -8.54 -5.96
CA ILE A 284 7.25 -8.90 -4.81
C ILE A 284 6.87 -10.25 -4.19
N ILE A 285 5.58 -10.60 -4.15
CA ILE A 285 5.07 -11.74 -3.37
C ILE A 285 5.70 -13.09 -3.74
N GLU A 286 5.95 -13.32 -5.03
CA GLU A 286 6.58 -14.56 -5.54
C GLU A 286 8.09 -14.41 -5.79
N ASN A 287 8.67 -13.25 -5.51
CA ASN A 287 10.05 -12.95 -5.85
C ASN A 287 10.99 -13.24 -4.69
N GLN A 288 11.31 -14.53 -4.49
CA GLN A 288 12.23 -14.98 -3.45
C GLN A 288 13.61 -14.32 -3.56
N TYR A 289 14.11 -14.14 -4.79
CA TYR A 289 15.40 -13.49 -5.03
C TYR A 289 15.44 -12.06 -4.46
N LEU A 290 14.40 -11.27 -4.72
CA LEU A 290 14.27 -9.91 -4.21
C LEU A 290 14.26 -9.89 -2.68
N PHE A 291 13.47 -10.78 -2.07
CA PHE A 291 13.37 -10.89 -0.61
C PHE A 291 14.71 -11.26 0.03
N ASP A 292 15.37 -12.31 -0.47
CA ASP A 292 16.66 -12.77 0.04
C ASP A 292 17.74 -11.69 -0.09
N TRP A 293 17.74 -10.95 -1.20
CA TRP A 293 18.66 -9.84 -1.41
C TRP A 293 18.42 -8.72 -0.39
N LEU A 294 17.18 -8.29 -0.22
CA LEU A 294 16.82 -7.23 0.74
C LEU A 294 17.15 -7.66 2.18
N LYS A 295 16.84 -8.90 2.56
CA LYS A 295 17.14 -9.45 3.88
C LYS A 295 18.64 -9.47 4.14
N LYS A 296 19.41 -10.03 3.22
CA LYS A 296 20.87 -10.12 3.35
C LYS A 296 21.51 -8.75 3.50
N GLU A 297 21.19 -7.82 2.60
CA GLU A 297 21.79 -6.49 2.61
C GLU A 297 21.35 -5.67 3.82
N THR A 298 20.09 -5.81 4.26
CA THR A 298 19.61 -5.18 5.49
C THR A 298 20.34 -5.74 6.72
N LEU A 299 20.55 -7.05 6.79
CA LEU A 299 21.29 -7.69 7.89
C LEU A 299 22.75 -7.25 7.94
N ASP A 300 23.41 -7.15 6.77
CA ASP A 300 24.79 -6.71 6.65
C ASP A 300 24.97 -5.23 7.06
N MET A 301 24.01 -4.36 6.74
CA MET A 301 24.07 -2.92 7.06
C MET A 301 23.60 -2.59 8.48
N PHE A 302 22.56 -3.25 8.95
CA PHE A 302 21.86 -2.95 10.20
C PHE A 302 21.87 -4.18 11.11
N PRO A 303 23.05 -4.63 11.57
CA PRO A 303 23.17 -5.82 12.39
C PRO A 303 22.37 -5.65 13.69
N VAL A 304 21.45 -6.59 13.92
CA VAL A 304 20.61 -6.56 15.12
C VAL A 304 21.36 -7.25 16.25
N ASN A 305 21.69 -6.50 17.29
CA ASN A 305 22.37 -7.08 18.46
C ASN A 305 21.48 -8.06 19.25
N HIS A 306 20.16 -8.07 19.05
CA HIS A 306 19.17 -8.88 19.79
C HIS A 306 18.13 -9.49 18.84
N ARG A 307 17.72 -10.73 19.08
CA ARG A 307 16.64 -11.40 18.31
C ARG A 307 15.39 -10.53 18.33
N PHE A 308 14.94 -10.07 17.16
CA PHE A 308 13.60 -9.50 17.01
C PHE A 308 12.59 -10.51 17.55
N LYS A 309 11.77 -10.11 18.53
CA LYS A 309 10.54 -10.85 18.82
C LYS A 309 9.63 -10.60 17.63
N ASN A 310 9.30 -11.65 16.89
CA ASN A 310 8.31 -11.62 15.82
C ASN A 310 7.07 -10.87 16.34
N LEU A 311 6.85 -9.67 15.85
CA LEU A 311 5.59 -8.97 15.99
C LEU A 311 4.72 -9.51 14.86
N HIS A 312 3.62 -10.13 15.25
CA HIS A 312 2.55 -10.68 14.41
C HIS A 312 2.73 -12.11 13.90
N GLN A 313 1.79 -12.96 14.36
CA GLN A 313 1.58 -14.32 13.92
C GLN A 313 0.76 -14.28 12.62
N PRO A 314 1.13 -15.08 11.59
CA PRO A 314 0.30 -15.25 10.42
C PRO A 314 -1.04 -15.96 10.73
N PHE A 315 -2.07 -15.63 9.97
CA PHE A 315 -3.38 -16.24 9.76
C PHE A 315 -3.25 -17.69 9.28
N SER A 316 -2.74 -18.55 10.15
CA SER A 316 -3.26 -19.89 10.29
C SER A 316 -3.37 -20.12 11.80
N GLY A 317 -4.61 -20.32 12.27
CA GLY A 317 -4.98 -20.18 13.67
C GLY A 317 -3.96 -20.76 14.63
N VAL A 318 -3.55 -19.95 15.61
CA VAL A 318 -2.66 -20.30 16.74
C VAL A 318 -1.73 -21.46 16.39
N ILE A 319 -0.72 -21.21 15.55
CA ILE A 319 0.45 -22.07 15.56
C ILE A 319 1.12 -21.81 16.91
N ASP A 320 0.97 -22.80 17.79
CA ASP A 320 1.73 -22.95 19.02
C ASP A 320 3.18 -22.49 18.79
N PRO A 321 3.80 -21.65 19.63
CA PRO A 321 5.21 -21.31 19.54
C PRO A 321 6.12 -22.55 19.41
N GLU A 322 5.72 -23.71 19.95
CA GLU A 322 6.39 -24.98 19.71
C GLU A 322 6.22 -25.48 18.27
N ALA A 323 5.09 -25.23 17.62
CA ALA A 323 4.81 -25.61 16.24
C ALA A 323 5.56 -24.76 15.20
N GLN A 324 5.87 -23.48 15.48
CA GLN A 324 6.76 -22.68 14.63
C GLN A 324 8.20 -23.19 14.68
N VAL A 325 8.70 -23.50 15.89
CA VAL A 325 9.98 -24.19 16.09
C VAL A 325 9.97 -25.55 15.37
N GLN A 326 8.87 -26.30 15.43
CA GLN A 326 8.71 -27.56 14.70
C GLN A 326 8.74 -27.40 13.17
N ILE A 327 8.30 -26.26 12.63
CA ILE A 327 8.30 -25.97 11.18
C ILE A 327 9.72 -25.58 10.72
N ASP A 328 10.40 -24.70 11.45
CA ASP A 328 11.78 -24.30 11.14
C ASP A 328 12.74 -25.48 11.26
N ASP A 329 12.55 -26.31 12.29
CA ASP A 329 13.30 -27.54 12.46
C ASP A 329 12.94 -28.62 11.41
N PHE A 330 11.69 -28.63 10.92
CA PHE A 330 11.27 -29.47 9.79
C PHE A 330 12.00 -29.06 8.50
N TYR A 331 12.10 -27.77 8.21
CA TYR A 331 12.88 -27.26 7.07
C TYR A 331 14.38 -27.53 7.23
N TYR A 332 14.92 -27.43 8.44
CA TYR A 332 16.31 -27.83 8.74
C TYR A 332 16.55 -29.33 8.46
N SER A 333 15.59 -30.19 8.82
CA SER A 333 15.65 -31.64 8.57
C SER A 333 15.52 -32.04 7.09
N MET A 334 15.04 -31.13 6.23
CA MET A 334 14.96 -31.35 4.77
C MET A 334 16.19 -30.86 4.01
N ARG A 335 17.18 -30.24 4.69
CA ARG A 335 18.43 -29.82 4.04
C ARG A 335 19.26 -31.04 3.66
N ASP A 336 19.62 -31.13 2.37
CA ASP A 336 20.52 -32.18 1.86
C ASP A 336 21.99 -31.80 2.11
N GLU A 337 22.37 -31.72 3.39
CA GLU A 337 23.71 -31.35 3.84
C GLU A 337 24.30 -32.45 4.72
N SER A 338 25.63 -32.62 4.69
CA SER A 338 26.32 -33.69 5.45
C SER A 338 26.16 -33.58 6.97
N SER A 339 25.83 -32.39 7.48
CA SER A 339 25.51 -32.10 8.88
C SER A 339 24.15 -32.64 9.33
N ASN A 340 23.29 -33.05 8.40
CA ASN A 340 21.96 -33.56 8.69
C ASN A 340 21.94 -35.11 8.71
N PRO A 341 21.63 -35.75 9.85
CA PRO A 341 21.52 -37.21 9.93
C PRO A 341 20.31 -37.77 9.16
N LEU A 342 19.32 -36.92 8.84
CA LEU A 342 18.06 -37.29 8.19
C LEU A 342 18.04 -37.09 6.67
N ARG A 343 19.14 -36.57 6.10
CA ARG A 343 19.23 -36.24 4.66
C ARG A 343 18.87 -37.43 3.76
N GLY A 344 18.15 -37.14 2.68
CA GLY A 344 17.76 -38.13 1.67
C GLY A 344 16.71 -39.17 2.11
N MET A 345 16.19 -39.11 3.34
CA MET A 345 15.11 -40.00 3.78
C MET A 345 13.74 -39.54 3.24
N SER A 346 12.71 -40.36 3.43
CA SER A 346 11.34 -39.93 3.12
C SER A 346 10.77 -39.08 4.25
N ILE A 347 10.01 -38.04 3.88
CA ILE A 347 9.40 -37.05 4.79
C ILE A 347 8.63 -37.73 5.95
N ASN A 348 7.91 -38.82 5.68
CA ASN A 348 7.15 -39.54 6.70
C ASN A 348 8.05 -40.15 7.79
N ARG A 349 9.22 -40.70 7.43
CA ARG A 349 10.16 -41.30 8.38
C ARG A 349 10.88 -40.25 9.20
N MET A 350 11.28 -39.14 8.56
CA MET A 350 11.89 -38.00 9.27
C MET A 350 10.94 -37.47 10.35
N ARG A 351 9.66 -37.27 10.02
CA ARG A 351 8.65 -36.77 10.96
C ARG A 351 8.48 -37.67 12.19
N ILE A 352 8.59 -38.98 12.02
CA ILE A 352 8.48 -39.94 13.13
C ILE A 352 9.69 -39.83 14.07
N LEU A 353 10.91 -39.82 13.50
CA LEU A 353 12.15 -39.67 14.29
C LEU A 353 12.18 -38.31 15.02
N TYR A 354 11.71 -37.27 14.34
CA TYR A 354 11.62 -35.93 14.87
C TYR A 354 10.69 -35.83 16.10
N ARG A 355 9.50 -36.43 16.01
CA ARG A 355 8.55 -36.52 17.14
C ARG A 355 9.08 -37.34 18.31
N ALA A 356 10.03 -38.24 18.06
CA ALA A 356 10.73 -38.99 19.10
C ALA A 356 11.92 -38.21 19.70
N GLY A 357 12.13 -36.95 19.30
CA GLY A 357 13.22 -36.11 19.78
C GLY A 357 14.59 -36.43 19.16
N LEU A 358 14.63 -37.08 17.99
CA LEU A 358 15.87 -37.50 17.33
C LEU A 358 16.18 -36.57 16.15
N ARG A 359 17.01 -35.56 16.38
CA ARG A 359 17.22 -34.44 15.44
C ARG A 359 18.69 -34.31 15.00
N THR A 360 19.62 -34.60 15.90
CA THR A 360 21.06 -34.44 15.73
C THR A 360 21.79 -35.78 15.85
N PHE A 361 23.06 -35.84 15.42
CA PHE A 361 23.87 -37.06 15.60
C PHE A 361 24.01 -37.45 17.07
N GLU A 362 24.05 -36.46 17.96
CA GLU A 362 24.13 -36.61 19.40
C GLU A 362 22.87 -37.28 19.97
N ASP A 363 21.67 -36.87 19.52
CA ASP A 363 20.41 -37.47 19.98
C ASP A 363 20.35 -38.98 19.67
N PHE A 364 20.87 -39.38 18.51
CA PHE A 364 20.94 -40.78 18.13
C PHE A 364 22.02 -41.56 18.90
N ALA A 365 23.12 -40.91 19.29
CA ALA A 365 24.17 -41.53 20.09
C ALA A 365 23.69 -41.91 21.50
N GLU A 366 22.59 -41.32 21.97
CA GLU A 366 21.95 -41.66 23.24
C GLU A 366 20.93 -42.81 23.15
N ARG A 367 20.55 -43.25 21.94
CA ARG A 367 19.51 -44.27 21.71
C ARG A 367 20.08 -45.55 21.11
N THR A 368 19.46 -46.68 21.44
CA THR A 368 19.76 -47.98 20.84
C THR A 368 18.93 -48.23 19.58
N GLU A 369 19.44 -49.04 18.66
CA GLU A 369 18.69 -49.43 17.45
C GLU A 369 17.35 -50.11 17.79
N LYS A 370 17.31 -50.87 18.88
CA LYS A 370 16.09 -51.54 19.36
C LYS A 370 15.02 -50.55 19.85
N GLU A 371 15.42 -49.39 20.37
CA GLU A 371 14.47 -48.36 20.78
C GLU A 371 13.88 -47.64 19.58
N LEU A 372 14.69 -47.35 18.55
CA LEU A 372 14.18 -46.74 17.32
C LEU A 372 13.23 -47.65 16.55
N LEU A 373 13.49 -48.97 16.54
CA LEU A 373 12.61 -49.95 15.88
C LEU A 373 11.25 -50.14 16.57
N LYS A 374 11.05 -49.58 17.76
CA LYS A 374 9.74 -49.56 18.44
C LYS A 374 8.85 -48.40 17.99
N LEU A 375 9.38 -47.46 17.20
CA LEU A 375 8.61 -46.34 16.68
C LEU A 375 7.79 -46.79 15.46
N ASP A 376 6.48 -46.60 15.53
CA ASP A 376 5.57 -46.97 14.44
C ASP A 376 5.95 -46.24 13.14
N GLY A 377 6.29 -47.02 12.10
CA GLY A 377 6.75 -46.52 10.81
C GLY A 377 8.28 -46.41 10.66
N ILE A 378 9.06 -46.80 11.67
CA ILE A 378 10.52 -46.93 11.59
C ILE A 378 10.88 -48.42 11.46
N GLY A 379 11.52 -48.76 10.34
CA GLY A 379 11.96 -50.13 10.04
C GLY A 379 13.47 -50.26 9.84
N PRO A 380 13.97 -51.48 9.59
CA PRO A 380 15.40 -51.75 9.37
C PRO A 380 16.02 -50.91 8.24
N VAL A 381 15.21 -50.54 7.23
CA VAL A 381 15.64 -49.67 6.12
C VAL A 381 16.03 -48.29 6.64
N THR A 382 15.25 -47.70 7.55
CA THR A 382 15.55 -46.40 8.15
C THR A 382 16.83 -46.45 8.97
N ILE A 383 17.06 -47.52 9.72
CA ILE A 383 18.31 -47.71 10.48
C ILE A 383 19.52 -47.79 9.55
N LYS A 384 19.38 -48.47 8.41
CA LYS A 384 20.44 -48.56 7.40
C LYS A 384 20.76 -47.19 6.79
N GLU A 385 19.74 -46.41 6.46
CA GLU A 385 19.89 -45.04 5.94
C GLU A 385 20.55 -44.11 6.97
N LEU A 386 20.14 -44.17 8.24
CA LEU A 386 20.77 -43.41 9.34
C LEU A 386 22.26 -43.73 9.45
N LYS A 387 22.64 -45.02 9.44
CA LYS A 387 24.05 -45.44 9.46
C LYS A 387 24.82 -44.96 8.22
N ALA A 388 24.20 -45.03 7.04
CA ALA A 388 24.80 -44.50 5.82
C ALA A 388 25.02 -42.97 5.90
N ASN A 389 24.18 -42.27 6.67
CA ASN A 389 24.31 -40.85 6.92
C ASN A 389 25.35 -40.50 8.01
N GLY A 390 25.97 -41.49 8.65
CA GLY A 390 27.01 -41.31 9.68
C GLY A 390 26.49 -41.43 11.12
N VAL A 391 25.24 -41.84 11.32
CA VAL A 391 24.65 -41.97 12.66
C VAL A 391 25.26 -43.16 13.42
N THR A 392 25.72 -42.90 14.64
CA THR A 392 26.15 -43.92 15.60
C THR A 392 25.11 -44.08 16.69
N PHE A 393 24.72 -45.32 17.00
CA PHE A 393 23.79 -45.62 18.08
C PHE A 393 24.50 -46.04 19.35
N ARG A 394 23.82 -45.87 20.49
CA ARG A 394 24.22 -46.47 21.76
C ARG A 394 24.23 -47.99 21.63
N LYS A 395 25.31 -48.60 22.12
CA LYS A 395 25.48 -50.06 22.13
C LYS A 395 24.48 -50.77 23.04
#